data_AF-A0AA86VC22-F1
#
_entry.id   AF-A0AA86VC22-F1
#
_cell.length_a   1.000
_cell.length_b   1.000
_cell.length_c   1.000
_cell.angle_alpha   90.00
_cell.angle_beta   90.00
_cell.angle_gamma   90.00
#
_symmetry.space_group_name_H-M   'P 1'
#
loop_
_entity.id
_entity.type
_entity.pdbx_description
1 polymer ?
#
loop_
_entity_poly.entity_id
_entity_poly.type
_entity_poly.pdbx_seq_one_letter_code
_entity_poly.pdbx_strand_id
1 'polypeptide(L)'
;MSWTTCGSPEKLPEADGGGWAAKDWNSRDPDDSLKRKTFELLYKMTKSSNVEVIVDRMIDYMISISDDHYKTYIASRCVELAEQFAPSNHWFIQTMNKVFEHAGDLVNIKVAHNLMRLIAEGFGEDNDAADSQLRSSAVESYLRIIGEPKLPSVFLQVICWVLGEYGTADGKYSASYISGKLCDIAEAYSNDEDVKAYAISALMKIYAFEVAAKRKVDILPECQSLIEELLASHSTDLQQRAYELQALIGLGAQAVESIMPRDASCEDIEVIANIEFYQC
;
A
#
# COMPACT_ATOMS: atom_id res chain seq x y z
N MET A 1 -39.27 64.22 55.15
CA MET A 1 -39.80 64.90 53.95
C MET A 1 -39.29 64.12 52.75
N SER A 2 -39.92 63.00 52.35
CA SER A 2 -41.08 62.90 51.43
C SER A 2 -40.87 63.78 50.19
N TRP A 3 -40.88 63.27 48.96
CA TRP A 3 -41.77 62.24 48.36
C TRP A 3 -41.03 61.41 47.28
N THR A 4 -41.12 60.06 47.17
CA THR A 4 -42.21 59.19 46.61
C THR A 4 -42.68 59.65 45.22
N THR A 5 -42.90 58.85 44.15
CA THR A 5 -42.76 57.43 43.78
C THR A 5 -43.28 57.29 42.34
N CYS A 6 -42.69 56.41 41.52
CA CYS A 6 -43.35 55.54 40.53
C CYS A 6 -42.25 54.74 39.82
N GLY A 7 -42.21 53.42 39.73
CA GLY A 7 -43.22 52.41 40.03
C GLY A 7 -43.04 51.24 39.05
N SER A 8 -42.20 50.27 39.44
CA SER A 8 -42.25 48.80 39.19
C SER A 8 -42.28 48.26 37.73
N PRO A 9 -41.98 46.95 37.49
CA PRO A 9 -41.71 45.88 38.45
C PRO A 9 -40.46 45.03 38.20
N GLU A 10 -40.04 44.44 39.31
CA GLU A 10 -39.22 43.24 39.49
C GLU A 10 -39.95 41.97 38.99
N LYS A 11 -39.21 41.02 38.39
CA LYS A 11 -39.40 39.56 38.49
C LYS A 11 -38.27 38.79 37.78
N LEU A 12 -37.48 38.06 38.56
CA LEU A 12 -36.76 36.81 38.20
C LEU A 12 -37.65 35.61 38.61
N PRO A 13 -37.34 34.32 38.36
CA PRO A 13 -36.62 33.62 37.27
C PRO A 13 -37.47 32.42 36.72
N GLU A 14 -36.83 31.48 36.00
CA GLU A 14 -37.19 30.06 35.71
C GLU A 14 -37.40 29.63 34.25
N ALA A 15 -36.80 28.47 33.98
CA ALA A 15 -36.76 27.69 32.76
C ALA A 15 -38.08 26.95 32.51
N ASP A 16 -38.44 26.76 31.23
CA ASP A 16 -38.55 25.43 30.62
C ASP A 16 -39.31 25.46 29.28
N GLY A 17 -38.78 24.71 28.32
CA GLY A 17 -39.59 23.84 27.47
C GLY A 17 -40.24 24.44 26.21
N GLY A 18 -39.77 24.03 25.04
CA GLY A 18 -40.59 24.04 23.83
C GLY A 18 -39.83 24.16 22.51
N GLY A 19 -39.09 23.11 22.14
CA GLY A 19 -38.19 23.09 20.99
C GLY A 19 -38.87 23.09 19.63
N TRP A 20 -38.28 23.84 18.69
CA TRP A 20 -38.49 23.67 17.25
C TRP A 20 -37.37 24.37 16.48
N ALA A 21 -36.15 23.82 16.59
CA ALA A 21 -35.14 23.86 15.53
C ALA A 21 -33.96 22.94 15.86
N ALA A 22 -34.27 21.67 16.15
CA ALA A 22 -33.40 20.62 15.64
C ALA A 22 -33.54 20.67 14.10
N LYS A 23 -32.68 21.44 13.43
CA LYS A 23 -32.31 21.22 12.03
C LYS A 23 -31.01 20.41 12.10
N ASP A 24 -31.10 19.11 12.38
CA ASP A 24 -31.38 18.07 11.39
C ASP A 24 -30.36 18.11 10.22
N TRP A 25 -29.15 17.67 10.54
CA TRP A 25 -28.43 16.56 9.90
C TRP A 25 -28.34 16.47 8.36
N ASN A 26 -28.26 17.58 7.63
CA ASN A 26 -27.84 17.51 6.23
C ASN A 26 -26.83 18.59 5.86
N SER A 27 -25.64 18.53 6.44
CA SER A 27 -24.44 19.16 5.87
C SER A 27 -23.89 18.34 4.69
N ARG A 28 -24.74 18.03 3.72
CA ARG A 28 -24.28 17.68 2.37
C ARG A 28 -24.27 18.99 1.61
N ASP A 29 -23.08 19.56 1.46
CA ASP A 29 -22.93 20.73 0.61
C ASP A 29 -23.56 20.43 -0.77
N PRO A 30 -24.42 21.32 -1.30
CA PRO A 30 -25.02 21.14 -2.62
C PRO A 30 -23.97 20.87 -3.71
N ASP A 31 -22.77 21.44 -3.52
CA ASP A 31 -21.59 21.24 -4.35
C ASP A 31 -21.09 19.79 -4.33
N ASP A 32 -21.08 19.15 -3.15
CA ASP A 32 -20.66 17.74 -3.04
C ASP A 32 -21.65 16.82 -3.75
N SER A 33 -22.96 16.97 -3.53
CA SER A 33 -23.98 16.18 -4.24
C SER A 33 -23.87 16.32 -5.77
N LEU A 34 -23.55 17.52 -6.26
CA LEU A 34 -23.32 17.77 -7.68
C LEU A 34 -22.03 17.11 -8.18
N LYS A 35 -20.93 17.18 -7.42
CA LYS A 35 -19.68 16.47 -7.71
C LYS A 35 -19.90 14.97 -7.79
N ARG A 36 -20.64 14.36 -6.85
CA ARG A 36 -20.95 12.92 -6.85
C ARG A 36 -21.64 12.50 -8.15
N LYS A 37 -22.70 13.20 -8.54
CA LYS A 37 -23.43 12.93 -9.79
C LYS A 37 -22.56 13.15 -11.03
N THR A 38 -21.69 14.15 -10.98
CA THR A 38 -20.74 14.42 -12.08
C THR A 38 -19.75 13.26 -12.23
N PHE A 39 -19.20 12.74 -11.13
CA PHE A 39 -18.27 11.62 -11.18
C PHE A 39 -18.94 10.30 -11.59
N GLU A 40 -20.19 10.06 -11.18
CA GLU A 40 -20.96 8.93 -11.70
C GLU A 40 -21.15 9.00 -13.23
N LEU A 41 -21.38 10.21 -13.76
CA LEU A 41 -21.49 10.41 -15.20
C LEU A 41 -20.14 10.24 -15.90
N LEU A 42 -19.06 10.84 -15.36
CA LEU A 42 -17.71 10.71 -15.90
C LEU A 42 -17.31 9.24 -15.98
N TYR A 43 -17.51 8.48 -14.90
CA TYR A 43 -17.25 7.04 -14.85
C TYR A 43 -17.97 6.28 -15.98
N LYS A 44 -19.26 6.57 -16.23
CA LYS A 44 -20.03 5.92 -17.31
C LYS A 44 -19.61 6.32 -18.72
N MET A 45 -18.97 7.48 -18.87
CA MET A 45 -18.53 8.01 -20.16
C MET A 45 -17.06 7.72 -20.46
N THR A 46 -16.34 7.08 -19.53
CA THR A 46 -14.92 6.74 -19.69
C THR A 46 -14.72 5.75 -20.83
N LYS A 47 -13.66 6.00 -21.62
CA LYS A 47 -13.16 5.18 -22.72
C LYS A 47 -11.63 5.28 -22.73
N SER A 48 -10.97 4.42 -23.50
CA SER A 48 -9.50 4.44 -23.65
C SER A 48 -8.95 5.80 -24.09
N SER A 49 -9.73 6.63 -24.81
CA SER A 49 -9.29 7.94 -25.28
C SER A 49 -9.33 9.07 -24.23
N ASN A 50 -9.99 8.86 -23.09
CA ASN A 50 -10.16 9.90 -22.06
C ASN A 50 -9.93 9.42 -20.62
N VAL A 51 -9.55 8.15 -20.43
CA VAL A 51 -9.34 7.53 -19.11
C VAL A 51 -8.34 8.31 -18.26
N GLU A 52 -7.20 8.73 -18.83
CA GLU A 52 -6.14 9.40 -18.07
C GLU A 52 -6.67 10.66 -17.38
N VAL A 53 -7.35 11.51 -18.14
CA VAL A 53 -7.92 12.77 -17.65
C VAL A 53 -9.04 12.53 -16.63
N ILE A 54 -9.87 11.51 -16.84
CA ILE A 54 -10.99 11.22 -15.94
C ILE A 54 -10.47 10.67 -14.62
N VAL A 55 -9.56 9.69 -14.65
CA VAL A 55 -9.02 9.04 -13.46
C VAL A 55 -8.18 10.01 -12.64
N ASP A 56 -7.36 10.86 -13.26
CA ASP A 56 -6.62 11.90 -12.51
C ASP A 56 -7.59 12.83 -11.74
N ARG A 57 -8.68 13.28 -12.38
CA ARG A 57 -9.70 14.09 -11.69
C ARG A 57 -10.42 13.33 -10.58
N MET A 58 -10.65 12.03 -10.76
CA MET A 58 -11.26 11.18 -9.72
C MET A 58 -10.32 11.01 -8.54
N ILE A 59 -9.02 10.87 -8.76
CA ILE A 59 -8.01 10.81 -7.70
C ILE A 59 -7.93 12.14 -6.95
N ASP A 60 -7.87 13.28 -7.66
CA ASP A 60 -7.88 14.60 -7.02
C ASP A 60 -9.10 14.78 -6.12
N TYR A 61 -10.26 14.32 -6.58
CA TYR A 61 -11.47 14.35 -5.78
C TYR A 61 -11.40 13.39 -4.60
N MET A 62 -10.91 12.16 -4.80
CA MET A 62 -10.72 11.16 -3.73
C MET A 62 -9.87 11.71 -2.58
N ILE A 63 -8.82 12.47 -2.90
CA ILE A 63 -7.94 13.11 -1.90
C ILE A 63 -8.69 14.18 -1.09
N SER A 64 -9.64 14.87 -1.72
CA SER A 64 -10.45 15.91 -1.06
C SER A 64 -11.60 15.37 -0.18
N ILE A 65 -11.95 14.09 -0.30
CA ILE A 65 -13.05 13.46 0.45
C ILE A 65 -12.59 13.11 1.87
N SER A 66 -13.39 13.48 2.87
CA SER A 66 -13.19 13.10 4.28
C SER A 66 -13.99 11.85 4.71
N ASP A 67 -15.03 11.47 3.97
CA ASP A 67 -15.86 10.30 4.26
C ASP A 67 -15.21 9.02 3.68
N ASP A 68 -14.69 8.16 4.56
CA ASP A 68 -13.98 6.93 4.15
C ASP A 68 -14.84 6.01 3.28
N HIS A 69 -16.12 5.85 3.59
CA HIS A 69 -17.02 5.00 2.80
C HIS A 69 -17.11 5.49 1.34
N TYR A 70 -17.26 6.80 1.14
CA TYR A 70 -17.31 7.37 -0.21
C TYR A 70 -15.93 7.40 -0.87
N LYS A 71 -14.86 7.59 -0.10
CA LYS A 71 -13.48 7.49 -0.58
C LYS A 71 -13.16 6.09 -1.10
N THR A 72 -13.56 5.04 -0.38
CA THR A 72 -13.49 3.63 -0.83
C THR A 72 -14.21 3.42 -2.15
N TYR A 73 -15.41 4.00 -2.29
CA TYR A 73 -16.18 3.90 -3.53
C TYR A 73 -15.44 4.53 -4.72
N ILE A 74 -14.89 5.75 -4.56
CA ILE A 74 -14.14 6.42 -5.64
C ILE A 74 -12.84 5.66 -5.95
N ALA A 75 -12.09 5.23 -4.93
CA ALA A 75 -10.88 4.43 -5.10
C ALA A 75 -11.16 3.16 -5.94
N SER A 76 -12.24 2.44 -5.59
CA SER A 76 -12.66 1.23 -6.33
C SER A 76 -12.97 1.54 -7.80
N ARG A 77 -13.63 2.67 -8.09
CA ARG A 77 -13.91 3.08 -9.47
C ARG A 77 -12.65 3.47 -10.24
N CYS A 78 -11.67 4.12 -9.60
CA CYS A 78 -10.37 4.40 -10.20
C CYS A 78 -9.65 3.10 -10.59
N VAL A 79 -9.65 2.10 -9.71
CA VAL A 79 -9.05 0.78 -9.98
C VAL A 79 -9.75 0.10 -11.15
N GLU A 80 -11.08 0.00 -11.13
CA GLU A 80 -11.85 -0.62 -12.23
C GLU A 80 -11.58 0.04 -13.58
N LEU A 81 -11.55 1.38 -13.63
CA LEU A 81 -11.25 2.11 -14.87
C LEU A 81 -9.82 1.90 -15.33
N ALA A 82 -8.86 1.84 -14.41
CA ALA A 82 -7.47 1.59 -14.74
C ALA A 82 -7.28 0.18 -15.29
N GLU A 83 -7.86 -0.84 -14.67
CA GLU A 83 -7.81 -2.23 -15.16
C GLU A 83 -8.45 -2.38 -16.55
N GLN A 84 -9.53 -1.64 -16.82
CA GLN A 84 -10.27 -1.77 -18.08
C GLN A 84 -9.67 -0.97 -19.24
N PHE A 85 -9.13 0.22 -18.97
CA PHE A 85 -8.82 1.19 -20.01
C PHE A 85 -7.38 1.71 -19.99
N ALA A 86 -6.50 1.23 -19.09
CA ALA A 86 -5.13 1.71 -19.01
C ALA A 86 -4.44 1.72 -20.39
N PRO A 87 -3.86 2.87 -20.81
CA PRO A 87 -3.17 2.97 -22.09
C PRO A 87 -1.79 2.29 -22.07
N SER A 88 -1.21 2.08 -20.88
CA SER A 88 0.06 1.37 -20.67
C SER A 88 0.19 0.87 -19.23
N ASN A 89 1.00 -0.16 -18.99
CA ASN A 89 1.31 -0.63 -17.63
C ASN A 89 2.02 0.43 -16.79
N HIS A 90 2.85 1.28 -17.40
CA HIS A 90 3.48 2.38 -16.69
C HIS A 90 2.44 3.35 -16.13
N TRP A 91 1.47 3.77 -16.94
CA TRP A 91 0.36 4.61 -16.45
C TRP A 91 -0.48 3.88 -15.40
N PHE A 92 -0.73 2.57 -15.57
CA PHE A 92 -1.44 1.76 -14.58
C PHE A 92 -0.74 1.78 -13.23
N ILE A 93 0.58 1.49 -13.18
CA ILE A 93 1.37 1.50 -11.93
C ILE A 93 1.34 2.88 -11.29
N GLN A 94 1.55 3.96 -12.06
CA GLN A 94 1.49 5.33 -11.53
C GLN A 94 0.12 5.64 -10.91
N THR A 95 -0.95 5.20 -11.57
CA THR A 95 -2.32 5.38 -11.08
C THR A 95 -2.56 4.58 -9.81
N MET A 96 -2.13 3.32 -9.77
CA MET A 96 -2.27 2.48 -8.58
C MET A 96 -1.47 3.03 -7.41
N ASN A 97 -0.25 3.53 -7.65
CA ASN A 97 0.57 4.15 -6.60
C ASN A 97 -0.17 5.34 -5.95
N LYS A 98 -0.78 6.24 -6.74
CA LYS A 98 -1.59 7.34 -6.21
C LYS A 98 -2.81 6.84 -5.41
N VAL A 99 -3.47 5.78 -5.89
CA VAL A 99 -4.62 5.18 -5.20
C VAL A 99 -4.19 4.59 -3.86
N PHE A 100 -3.09 3.82 -3.83
CA PHE A 100 -2.57 3.23 -2.61
C PHE A 100 -2.04 4.25 -1.62
N GLU A 101 -1.37 5.31 -2.08
CA GLU A 101 -0.86 6.37 -1.21
C GLU A 101 -1.98 7.07 -0.42
N HIS A 102 -3.14 7.28 -1.04
CA HIS A 102 -4.23 8.04 -0.42
C HIS A 102 -5.37 7.20 0.12
N ALA A 103 -5.56 5.97 -0.36
CA ALA A 103 -6.69 5.11 -0.02
C ALA A 103 -6.28 3.64 0.21
N GLY A 104 -5.00 3.33 0.41
CA GLY A 104 -4.51 1.96 0.51
C GLY A 104 -5.21 1.12 1.59
N ASP A 105 -5.48 1.68 2.78
CA ASP A 105 -6.19 0.98 3.87
C ASP A 105 -7.67 0.72 3.56
N LEU A 106 -8.21 1.39 2.52
CA LEU A 106 -9.60 1.29 2.09
C LEU A 106 -9.78 0.37 0.88
N VAL A 107 -8.69 0.02 0.21
CA VAL A 107 -8.71 -0.76 -1.04
C VAL A 107 -8.59 -2.25 -0.71
N ASN A 108 -9.31 -3.08 -1.46
CA ASN A 108 -9.23 -4.53 -1.28
C ASN A 108 -7.81 -5.04 -1.57
N ILE A 109 -7.27 -5.89 -0.69
CA ILE A 109 -5.94 -6.48 -0.82
C ILE A 109 -5.70 -7.19 -2.16
N LYS A 110 -6.76 -7.70 -2.81
CA LYS A 110 -6.68 -8.28 -4.16
C LYS A 110 -6.10 -7.31 -5.20
N VAL A 111 -6.35 -6.01 -5.06
CA VAL A 111 -5.80 -4.98 -5.97
C VAL A 111 -4.30 -4.89 -5.81
N ALA A 112 -3.79 -5.00 -4.58
CA ALA A 112 -2.35 -5.02 -4.32
C ALA A 112 -1.70 -6.26 -4.91
N HIS A 113 -2.36 -7.42 -4.79
CA HIS A 113 -1.90 -8.66 -5.43
C HIS A 113 -1.92 -8.57 -6.96
N ASN A 114 -2.96 -7.96 -7.56
CA ASN A 114 -3.01 -7.72 -9.00
C ASN A 114 -1.86 -6.81 -9.47
N LEU A 115 -1.53 -5.77 -8.70
CA LEU A 115 -0.40 -4.89 -8.99
C LEU A 115 0.94 -5.64 -8.92
N MET A 116 1.18 -6.41 -7.85
CA MET A 116 2.40 -7.23 -7.73
C MET A 116 2.51 -8.21 -8.89
N ARG A 117 1.41 -8.89 -9.23
CA ARG A 117 1.35 -9.83 -10.36
C ARG A 117 1.65 -9.16 -11.70
N LEU A 118 1.12 -7.97 -11.96
CA LEU A 118 1.41 -7.21 -13.18
C LEU A 118 2.88 -6.80 -13.27
N ILE A 119 3.50 -6.39 -12.16
CA ILE A 119 4.93 -6.06 -12.12
C ILE A 119 5.78 -7.33 -12.34
N ALA A 120 5.32 -8.47 -11.80
CA ALA A 120 5.96 -9.77 -11.95
C ALA A 120 5.90 -10.30 -13.39
N GLU A 121 4.70 -10.43 -13.93
CA GLU A 121 4.43 -11.00 -15.26
C GLU A 121 4.92 -10.08 -16.40
N GLY A 122 5.01 -8.77 -16.17
CA GLY A 122 5.44 -7.81 -17.18
C GLY A 122 4.39 -7.60 -18.28
N PHE A 123 4.84 -7.26 -19.49
CA PHE A 123 3.98 -6.99 -20.64
C PHE A 123 3.58 -8.26 -21.41
N GLY A 124 4.12 -9.43 -21.07
CA GLY A 124 3.74 -10.73 -21.66
C GLY A 124 4.09 -10.90 -23.16
N GLU A 125 4.68 -9.89 -23.78
CA GLU A 125 5.29 -9.95 -25.11
C GLU A 125 6.80 -10.23 -24.93
N ASP A 126 7.44 -10.94 -25.87
CA ASP A 126 8.89 -11.32 -25.85
C ASP A 126 9.86 -10.11 -25.85
N ASN A 127 9.71 -9.21 -24.89
CA ASN A 127 10.39 -7.95 -24.77
C ASN A 127 10.89 -7.78 -23.34
N ASP A 128 11.86 -8.62 -22.97
CA ASP A 128 12.56 -8.60 -21.68
C ASP A 128 13.08 -7.20 -21.30
N ALA A 129 13.38 -6.35 -22.29
CA ALA A 129 13.83 -4.98 -22.09
C ALA A 129 12.72 -4.08 -21.55
N ALA A 130 11.49 -4.21 -22.06
CA ALA A 130 10.34 -3.44 -21.56
C ALA A 130 9.96 -3.86 -20.14
N ASP A 131 10.01 -5.16 -19.83
CA ASP A 131 9.74 -5.68 -18.49
C ASP A 131 10.79 -5.25 -17.49
N SER A 132 12.07 -5.31 -17.87
CA SER A 132 13.17 -4.81 -17.05
C SER A 132 13.00 -3.30 -16.80
N GLN A 133 12.63 -2.52 -17.82
CA GLN A 133 12.39 -1.09 -17.66
C GLN A 133 11.20 -0.82 -16.71
N LEU A 134 10.11 -1.58 -16.82
CA LEU A 134 8.94 -1.46 -15.95
C LEU A 134 9.32 -1.68 -14.49
N ARG A 135 10.03 -2.77 -14.19
CA ARG A 135 10.49 -3.15 -12.85
C ARG A 135 11.46 -2.12 -12.29
N SER A 136 12.43 -1.65 -13.10
CA SER A 136 13.32 -0.56 -12.72
C SER A 136 12.57 0.73 -12.38
N SER A 137 11.60 1.13 -13.20
CA SER A 137 10.78 2.32 -12.93
C SER A 137 9.91 2.17 -11.68
N ALA A 138 9.40 0.97 -11.41
CA ALA A 138 8.66 0.68 -10.18
C ALA A 138 9.56 0.84 -8.94
N VAL A 139 10.76 0.24 -8.95
CA VAL A 139 11.76 0.38 -7.88
C VAL A 139 12.10 1.86 -7.63
N GLU A 140 12.43 2.62 -8.68
CA GLU A 140 12.74 4.05 -8.56
C GLU A 140 11.57 4.86 -7.97
N SER A 141 10.34 4.57 -8.41
CA SER A 141 9.15 5.23 -7.89
C SER A 141 8.95 4.90 -6.40
N TYR A 142 9.11 3.65 -6.00
CA TYR A 142 8.91 3.25 -4.60
C TYR A 142 9.99 3.78 -3.68
N LEU A 143 11.26 3.80 -4.10
CA LEU A 143 12.35 4.42 -3.34
C LEU A 143 12.13 5.92 -3.11
N ARG A 144 11.44 6.61 -4.03
CA ARG A 144 11.04 8.01 -3.83
C ARG A 144 9.88 8.14 -2.84
N ILE A 145 8.89 7.24 -2.92
CA ILE A 145 7.65 7.30 -2.12
C ILE A 145 7.88 6.94 -0.66
N ILE A 146 8.79 6.00 -0.34
CA ILE A 146 9.06 5.59 1.06
C ILE A 146 9.56 6.71 1.97
N GLY A 147 9.98 7.85 1.41
CA GLY A 147 10.32 9.05 2.18
C GLY A 147 9.10 9.82 2.71
N GLU A 148 7.89 9.50 2.25
CA GLU A 148 6.65 10.15 2.65
C GLU A 148 6.13 9.59 3.99
N PRO A 149 5.64 10.44 4.91
CA PRO A 149 5.12 9.97 6.19
C PRO A 149 3.76 9.29 6.03
N LYS A 150 3.56 8.16 6.75
CA LYS A 150 2.26 7.46 6.93
C LYS A 150 1.67 6.82 5.67
N LEU A 151 2.46 6.01 4.98
CA LEU A 151 1.96 5.15 3.91
C LEU A 151 1.09 4.02 4.49
N PRO A 152 0.01 3.62 3.80
CA PRO A 152 -0.80 2.47 4.18
C PRO A 152 -0.02 1.15 4.24
N SER A 153 -0.39 0.28 5.19
CA SER A 153 0.28 -1.02 5.42
C SER A 153 0.36 -1.87 4.16
N VAL A 154 -0.77 -2.04 3.46
CA VAL A 154 -0.85 -2.82 2.22
C VAL A 154 0.09 -2.28 1.15
N PHE A 155 0.29 -0.96 1.09
CA PHE A 155 1.19 -0.37 0.10
C PHE A 155 2.65 -0.63 0.44
N LEU A 156 3.01 -0.56 1.72
CA LEU A 156 4.35 -0.91 2.19
C LEU A 156 4.69 -2.37 1.94
N GLN A 157 3.71 -3.28 2.08
CA GLN A 157 3.90 -4.70 1.72
C GLN A 157 4.26 -4.85 0.24
N VAL A 158 3.54 -4.17 -0.67
CA VAL A 158 3.87 -4.13 -2.10
C VAL A 158 5.27 -3.56 -2.34
N ILE A 159 5.60 -2.46 -1.69
CA ILE A 159 6.92 -1.82 -1.82
C ILE A 159 8.03 -2.77 -1.37
N CYS A 160 7.92 -3.36 -0.18
CA CYS A 160 8.89 -4.33 0.34
C CYS A 160 9.05 -5.51 -0.63
N TRP A 161 7.96 -6.04 -1.17
CA TRP A 161 7.99 -7.13 -2.15
C TRP A 161 8.76 -6.72 -3.42
N VAL A 162 8.43 -5.57 -4.02
CA VAL A 162 9.09 -5.08 -5.26
C VAL A 162 10.57 -4.79 -5.03
N LEU A 163 10.93 -4.21 -3.88
CA LEU A 163 12.33 -3.95 -3.54
C LEU A 163 13.13 -5.25 -3.32
N GLY A 164 12.52 -6.26 -2.70
CA GLY A 164 13.14 -7.57 -2.49
C GLY A 164 13.40 -8.33 -3.79
N GLU A 165 12.46 -8.28 -4.73
CA GLU A 165 12.57 -8.95 -6.04
C GLU A 165 13.48 -8.21 -7.02
N TYR A 166 13.26 -6.90 -7.18
CA TYR A 166 13.81 -6.14 -8.29
C TYR A 166 14.78 -5.04 -7.88
N GLY A 167 14.91 -4.74 -6.58
CA GLY A 167 15.70 -3.62 -6.07
C GLY A 167 17.19 -3.69 -6.44
N THR A 168 17.72 -4.88 -6.68
CA THR A 168 19.12 -5.10 -7.09
C THR A 168 19.28 -5.63 -8.51
N ALA A 169 18.18 -5.90 -9.22
CA ALA A 169 18.19 -6.65 -10.47
C ALA A 169 18.88 -5.91 -11.63
N ASP A 170 18.71 -4.59 -11.70
CA ASP A 170 19.32 -3.74 -12.76
C ASP A 170 20.72 -3.22 -12.40
N GLY A 171 21.23 -3.57 -11.21
CA GLY A 171 22.55 -3.16 -10.73
C GLY A 171 22.71 -1.67 -10.38
N LYS A 172 21.64 -0.86 -10.43
CA LYS A 172 21.71 0.56 -10.04
C LYS A 172 21.90 0.77 -8.55
N TYR A 173 21.32 -0.10 -7.74
CA TYR A 173 21.37 -0.05 -6.29
C TYR A 173 22.10 -1.27 -5.72
N SER A 174 22.91 -1.04 -4.70
CA SER A 174 23.58 -2.14 -3.99
C SER A 174 22.61 -2.87 -3.06
N ALA A 175 22.90 -4.15 -2.78
CA ALA A 175 22.15 -4.93 -1.79
C ALA A 175 22.08 -4.20 -0.44
N SER A 176 23.18 -3.65 0.05
CA SER A 176 23.21 -2.89 1.31
C SER A 176 22.30 -1.67 1.29
N TYR A 177 22.22 -0.94 0.17
CA TYR A 177 21.34 0.23 0.07
C TYR A 177 19.86 -0.17 0.18
N ILE A 178 19.44 -1.21 -0.56
CA ILE A 178 18.05 -1.69 -0.51
C ILE A 178 17.73 -2.31 0.85
N SER A 179 18.63 -3.12 1.40
CA SER A 179 18.46 -3.70 2.74
C SER A 179 18.32 -2.65 3.84
N GLY A 180 19.09 -1.55 3.75
CA GLY A 180 18.93 -0.40 4.65
C GLY A 180 17.55 0.22 4.54
N LYS A 181 17.02 0.41 3.32
CA LYS A 181 15.66 0.93 3.11
C LYS A 181 14.57 0.01 3.63
N LEU A 182 14.73 -1.30 3.53
CA LEU A 182 13.79 -2.25 4.12
C LEU A 182 13.81 -2.20 5.65
N CYS A 183 14.98 -1.98 6.26
CA CYS A 183 15.08 -1.79 7.71
C CYS A 183 14.45 -0.47 8.17
N ASP A 184 14.69 0.63 7.44
CA ASP A 184 14.05 1.93 7.69
C ASP A 184 12.51 1.76 7.72
N ILE A 185 11.95 0.99 6.77
CA ILE A 185 10.51 0.68 6.72
C ILE A 185 10.08 -0.15 7.94
N ALA A 186 10.76 -1.25 8.24
CA ALA A 186 10.42 -2.13 9.35
C ALA A 186 10.48 -1.40 10.71
N GLU A 187 11.44 -0.50 10.91
CA GLU A 187 11.57 0.32 12.10
C GLU A 187 10.44 1.35 12.20
N ALA A 188 10.18 2.09 11.11
CA ALA A 188 9.12 3.09 11.06
C ALA A 188 7.72 2.50 11.33
N TYR A 189 7.51 1.23 10.97
CA TYR A 189 6.25 0.49 11.15
C TYR A 189 6.42 -0.70 12.11
N SER A 190 7.16 -0.51 13.19
CA SER A 190 7.50 -1.56 14.18
C SER A 190 6.32 -2.33 14.80
N ASN A 191 5.12 -1.73 14.82
CA ASN A 191 3.89 -2.36 15.32
C ASN A 191 3.10 -3.13 14.25
N ASP A 192 3.51 -3.05 12.98
CA ASP A 192 2.84 -3.71 11.86
C ASP A 192 3.58 -5.01 11.52
N GLU A 193 3.05 -6.14 12.00
CA GLU A 193 3.66 -7.45 11.78
C GLU A 193 3.70 -7.84 10.31
N ASP A 194 2.71 -7.46 9.51
CA ASP A 194 2.66 -7.78 8.09
C ASP A 194 3.78 -7.04 7.34
N VAL A 195 3.96 -5.75 7.61
CA VAL A 195 5.06 -4.97 7.01
C VAL A 195 6.43 -5.55 7.40
N LYS A 196 6.61 -5.95 8.67
CA LYS A 196 7.85 -6.63 9.10
C LYS A 196 8.05 -7.98 8.41
N ALA A 197 6.99 -8.75 8.20
CA ALA A 197 7.04 -10.04 7.50
C ALA A 197 7.47 -9.87 6.03
N TYR A 198 6.95 -8.85 5.35
CA TYR A 198 7.38 -8.53 3.99
C TYR A 198 8.81 -7.98 3.94
N ALA A 199 9.22 -7.15 4.90
CA ALA A 199 10.58 -6.62 4.97
C ALA A 199 11.62 -7.73 5.18
N ILE A 200 11.39 -8.66 6.12
CA ILE A 200 12.32 -9.76 6.38
C ILE A 200 12.41 -10.74 5.21
N SER A 201 11.28 -11.01 4.53
CA SER A 201 11.28 -11.83 3.31
C SER A 201 11.99 -11.14 2.15
N ALA A 202 11.88 -9.83 2.01
CA ALA A 202 12.62 -9.06 1.02
C ALA A 202 14.14 -9.11 1.29
N LEU A 203 14.56 -8.97 2.55
CA LEU A 203 15.96 -9.15 2.97
C LEU A 203 16.48 -10.55 2.63
N MET A 204 15.65 -11.58 2.86
CA MET A 204 15.99 -12.96 2.51
C MET A 204 16.28 -13.13 1.02
N LYS A 205 15.42 -12.58 0.14
CA LYS A 205 15.62 -12.63 -1.31
C LYS A 205 16.91 -11.94 -1.75
N ILE A 206 17.17 -10.74 -1.20
CA ILE A 206 18.38 -9.97 -1.51
C ILE A 206 19.64 -10.74 -1.10
N TYR A 207 19.68 -11.28 0.11
CA TYR A 207 20.85 -12.01 0.58
C TYR A 207 21.01 -13.36 -0.10
N ALA A 208 19.92 -14.05 -0.42
CA ALA A 208 19.98 -15.26 -1.24
C ALA A 208 20.60 -14.98 -2.62
N PHE A 209 20.21 -13.88 -3.27
CA PHE A 209 20.79 -13.48 -4.55
C PHE A 209 22.29 -13.20 -4.44
N GLU A 210 22.73 -12.48 -3.40
CA GLU A 210 24.16 -12.22 -3.14
C GLU A 210 24.96 -13.52 -2.91
N VAL A 211 24.44 -14.43 -2.08
CA VAL A 211 25.07 -15.73 -1.79
C VAL A 211 25.15 -16.59 -3.05
N ALA A 212 24.05 -16.71 -3.81
CA ALA A 212 24.01 -17.46 -5.07
C ALA A 212 24.99 -16.88 -6.09
N ALA A 213 25.15 -15.54 -6.13
CA ALA A 213 26.15 -14.87 -6.95
C ALA A 213 27.59 -14.99 -6.45
N LYS A 214 27.84 -15.69 -5.34
CA LYS A 214 29.15 -15.82 -4.67
C LYS A 214 29.74 -14.46 -4.27
N ARG A 215 28.89 -13.47 -4.04
CA ARG A 215 29.28 -12.16 -3.51
C ARG A 215 29.26 -12.22 -1.98
N LYS A 216 30.08 -11.37 -1.35
CA LYS A 216 30.10 -11.27 0.10
C LYS A 216 28.82 -10.54 0.54
N VAL A 217 27.99 -11.21 1.33
CA VAL A 217 26.86 -10.56 1.99
C VAL A 217 27.40 -9.60 3.06
N ASP A 218 27.12 -8.32 2.88
CA ASP A 218 27.44 -7.29 3.87
C ASP A 218 26.16 -6.95 4.66
N ILE A 219 25.98 -7.63 5.78
CA ILE A 219 24.81 -7.44 6.65
C ILE A 219 25.02 -6.17 7.46
N LEU A 220 24.16 -5.20 7.22
CA LEU A 220 24.18 -3.95 7.96
C LEU A 220 23.83 -4.16 9.44
N PRO A 221 24.38 -3.37 10.38
CA PRO A 221 24.05 -3.47 11.80
C PRO A 221 22.54 -3.34 12.09
N GLU A 222 21.83 -2.53 11.32
CA GLU A 222 20.39 -2.31 11.41
C GLU A 222 19.63 -3.57 11.00
N CYS A 223 20.07 -4.26 9.93
CA CYS A 223 19.51 -5.55 9.54
C CYS A 223 19.73 -6.61 10.62
N GLN A 224 20.93 -6.64 11.22
CA GLN A 224 21.24 -7.58 12.29
C GLN A 224 20.35 -7.32 13.52
N SER A 225 20.15 -6.05 13.88
CA SER A 225 19.27 -5.66 14.98
C SER A 225 17.81 -6.05 14.72
N LEU A 226 17.32 -5.84 13.49
CA LEU A 226 15.98 -6.28 13.08
C LEU A 226 15.85 -7.81 13.18
N ILE A 227 16.83 -8.57 12.69
CA ILE A 227 16.81 -10.04 12.78
C ILE A 227 16.76 -10.48 14.25
N GLU A 228 17.58 -9.89 15.13
CA GLU A 228 17.59 -10.20 16.56
C GLU A 228 16.26 -9.88 17.25
N GLU A 229 15.63 -8.75 16.92
CA GLU A 229 14.28 -8.42 17.37
C GLU A 229 13.28 -9.50 16.94
N LEU A 230 13.26 -9.84 15.65
CA LEU A 230 12.29 -10.78 15.09
C LEU A 230 12.48 -12.21 15.61
N LEU A 231 13.71 -12.62 15.91
CA LEU A 231 14.01 -13.90 16.57
C LEU A 231 13.38 -13.99 17.98
N ALA A 232 13.23 -12.86 18.67
CA ALA A 232 12.58 -12.77 19.97
C ALA A 232 11.08 -12.41 19.88
N SER A 233 10.53 -12.32 18.67
CA SER A 233 9.12 -11.96 18.45
C SER A 233 8.16 -13.00 19.05
N HIS A 234 6.99 -12.52 19.49
CA HIS A 234 5.88 -13.37 19.90
C HIS A 234 5.13 -13.96 18.69
N SER A 235 5.31 -13.37 17.51
CA SER A 235 4.72 -13.86 16.26
C SER A 235 5.57 -15.00 15.71
N THR A 236 4.98 -16.20 15.66
CA THR A 236 5.68 -17.41 15.19
C THR A 236 6.07 -17.31 13.73
N ASP A 237 5.28 -16.60 12.90
CA ASP A 237 5.61 -16.37 11.48
C ASP A 237 6.87 -15.50 11.35
N LEU A 238 6.92 -14.36 12.06
CA LEU A 238 8.10 -13.48 12.05
C LEU A 238 9.35 -14.18 12.59
N GLN A 239 9.20 -14.92 13.69
CA GLN A 239 10.29 -15.67 14.29
C GLN A 239 10.82 -16.74 13.33
N GLN A 240 9.93 -17.49 12.66
CA GLN A 240 10.30 -18.50 11.67
C GLN A 240 11.08 -17.88 10.50
N ARG A 241 10.58 -16.78 9.91
CA ARG A 241 11.27 -16.08 8.80
C ARG A 241 12.65 -15.57 9.20
N ALA A 242 12.80 -15.09 10.44
CA ALA A 242 14.08 -14.63 10.97
C ALA A 242 15.09 -15.78 11.13
N TYR A 243 14.65 -16.94 11.64
CA TYR A 243 15.50 -18.13 11.71
C TYR A 243 15.91 -18.65 10.33
N GLU A 244 14.98 -18.66 9.38
CA GLU A 244 15.26 -19.05 7.99
C GLU A 244 16.28 -18.12 7.34
N LEU A 245 16.17 -16.80 7.54
CA LEU A 245 17.13 -15.84 7.01
C LEU A 245 18.53 -16.08 7.60
N GLN A 246 18.62 -16.25 8.93
CA GLN A 246 19.89 -16.52 9.60
C GLN A 246 20.54 -17.82 9.10
N ALA A 247 19.74 -18.87 8.90
CA ALA A 247 20.21 -20.12 8.35
C ALA A 247 20.70 -19.96 6.90
N LEU A 248 19.93 -19.25 6.06
CA LEU A 248 20.23 -19.04 4.64
C LEU A 248 21.58 -18.33 4.43
N ILE A 249 21.88 -17.32 5.25
CA ILE A 249 23.15 -16.58 5.20
C ILE A 249 24.36 -17.51 5.42
N GLY A 250 24.19 -18.58 6.20
CA GLY A 250 25.24 -19.58 6.47
C GLY A 250 25.37 -20.67 5.42
N LEU A 251 24.47 -20.74 4.43
CA LEU A 251 24.50 -21.76 3.39
C LEU A 251 25.51 -21.44 2.28
N GLY A 252 25.95 -22.48 1.58
CA GLY A 252 26.75 -22.33 0.37
C GLY A 252 25.90 -21.94 -0.85
N ALA A 253 26.51 -21.25 -1.82
CA ALA A 253 25.84 -20.75 -3.04
C ALA A 253 24.98 -21.81 -3.76
N GLN A 254 25.49 -23.04 -3.89
CA GLN A 254 24.77 -24.13 -4.57
C GLN A 254 23.50 -24.57 -3.82
N ALA A 255 23.54 -24.55 -2.48
CA ALA A 255 22.36 -24.87 -1.67
C ALA A 255 21.32 -23.76 -1.80
N VAL A 256 21.76 -22.49 -1.74
CA VAL A 256 20.88 -21.32 -1.92
C VAL A 256 20.21 -21.31 -3.29
N GLU A 257 20.96 -21.57 -4.36
CA GLU A 257 20.42 -21.64 -5.73
C GLU A 257 19.38 -22.75 -5.90
N SER A 258 19.49 -23.84 -5.13
CA SER A 258 18.52 -24.93 -5.15
C SER A 258 17.24 -24.63 -4.36
N ILE A 259 17.31 -23.84 -3.29
CA ILE A 259 16.14 -23.52 -2.44
C ILE A 259 15.44 -22.22 -2.87
N MET A 260 16.18 -21.30 -3.48
CA MET A 260 15.69 -20.00 -3.94
C MET A 260 16.33 -19.66 -5.30
N PRO A 261 15.85 -20.29 -6.40
CA PRO A 261 16.34 -20.00 -7.73
C PRO A 261 15.97 -18.58 -8.15
N ARG A 262 16.81 -17.97 -9.00
CA ARG A 262 16.65 -16.58 -9.46
C ARG A 262 15.35 -16.33 -10.24
N ASP A 263 14.80 -17.38 -10.84
CA ASP A 263 13.61 -17.32 -11.69
C ASP A 263 12.36 -17.89 -10.99
N ALA A 264 12.41 -18.14 -9.67
CA ALA A 264 11.31 -18.72 -8.91
C ALA A 264 10.07 -17.80 -8.77
N SER A 265 10.15 -16.56 -9.23
CA SER A 265 9.13 -15.52 -8.99
C SER A 265 7.82 -15.74 -9.75
N CYS A 266 7.66 -16.83 -10.50
CA CYS A 266 6.49 -17.08 -11.34
C CYS A 266 5.80 -18.46 -11.17
N GLU A 267 6.22 -19.36 -10.28
CA GLU A 267 5.58 -20.70 -10.21
C GLU A 267 4.57 -20.91 -9.06
N ASP A 268 4.63 -20.15 -7.95
CA ASP A 268 3.83 -20.48 -6.75
C ASP A 268 2.90 -19.36 -6.26
N ILE A 269 2.00 -18.89 -7.13
CA ILE A 269 0.70 -18.35 -6.67
C ILE A 269 -0.43 -19.25 -7.19
N GLU A 270 -0.33 -20.55 -6.91
CA GLU A 270 -1.55 -21.35 -6.82
C GLU A 270 -2.28 -20.92 -5.56
N VAL A 271 -3.28 -20.05 -5.73
CA VAL A 271 -4.35 -19.93 -4.74
C VAL A 271 -4.86 -21.34 -4.52
N ILE A 272 -4.70 -21.88 -3.30
CA ILE A 272 -5.32 -23.15 -2.89
C ILE A 272 -6.85 -22.93 -2.87
N ALA A 273 -7.44 -22.90 -4.06
CA ALA A 273 -8.85 -22.95 -4.30
C ALA A 273 -9.23 -24.42 -4.33
N ASN A 274 -9.14 -25.08 -3.16
CA ASN A 274 -9.88 -26.28 -2.77
C ASN A 274 -9.28 -26.83 -1.48
N ILE A 275 -9.61 -26.20 -0.34
CA ILE A 275 -9.73 -26.96 0.89
C ILE A 275 -11.09 -27.65 0.80
N GLU A 276 -11.13 -28.80 0.14
CA GLU A 276 -12.21 -29.75 0.36
C GLU A 276 -12.17 -30.13 1.84
N PHE A 277 -13.12 -29.60 2.60
CA PHE A 277 -13.45 -30.12 3.91
C PHE A 277 -13.80 -31.60 3.73
N TYR A 278 -12.86 -32.48 4.04
CA TYR A 278 -13.18 -33.89 4.24
C TYR A 278 -14.11 -33.98 5.45
N GLN A 279 -15.36 -34.33 5.15
CA GLN A 279 -16.28 -34.94 6.09
C GLN A 279 -15.64 -36.21 6.66
N CYS A 280 -15.45 -36.23 7.97
CA CYS A 280 -15.60 -37.42 8.82
C CYS A 280 -15.97 -36.95 10.22
#